data_AF-A0A2U1Q5E3-F1
#
_entry.id   AF-A0A2U1Q5E3-F1
#
_cell.length_a   1.000
_cell.length_b   1.000
_cell.length_c   1.000
_cell.angle_alpha   90.00
_cell.angle_beta   90.00
_cell.angle_gamma   90.00
#
_symmetry.space_group_name_H-M   'P 1'
#
loop_
_entity.id
_entity.type
_entity.pdbx_description
1 polymer ?
#
loop_
_entity_poly.entity_id
_entity_poly.type
_entity_poly.pdbx_seq_one_letter_code
_entity_poly.pdbx_strand_id
1 'polypeptide(L)'
;MTLTRFCRSHILSDAKQQLYKPCEFALRSAHAGTIPCGKPVLRSVVPCLCSMHYMKAQQHVVRALRKAGLNITSANKFAPKFHVIVTEYVREIKERRKNALRANQKKIVPKLEIEN
;
A
#
# COMPACT_ATOMS: atom_id res chain seq x y z
N MET A 1 18.74 8.21 16.15
CA MET A 1 19.85 7.41 15.62
C MET A 1 21.12 7.97 16.21
N THR A 2 21.49 7.46 17.36
CA THR A 2 22.54 8.00 18.24
C THR A 2 23.81 7.15 18.22
N LEU A 3 23.89 6.12 17.36
CA LEU A 3 24.94 5.09 17.41
C LEU A 3 25.73 4.89 16.10
N THR A 4 25.47 5.66 15.04
CA THR A 4 26.22 5.52 13.76
C THR A 4 27.07 6.77 13.52
N ARG A 5 28.37 6.60 13.25
CA ARG A 5 29.28 7.72 12.89
C ARG A 5 28.92 8.38 11.54
N PHE A 6 28.12 7.70 10.73
CA PHE A 6 27.72 8.14 9.40
C PHE A 6 26.32 8.77 9.39
N CYS A 7 26.15 9.81 8.59
CA CYS A 7 24.84 10.40 8.32
C CYS A 7 24.01 9.48 7.42
N ARG A 8 22.69 9.74 7.33
CA ARG A 8 21.76 8.95 6.52
C ARG A 8 22.16 8.87 5.04
N SER A 9 22.63 9.98 4.49
CA SER A 9 23.09 10.06 3.10
C SER A 9 24.30 9.13 2.89
N HIS A 10 25.32 9.22 3.75
CA HIS A 10 26.50 8.36 3.65
C HIS A 10 26.16 6.87 3.83
N ILE A 11 25.24 6.52 4.73
CA ILE A 11 24.78 5.13 4.88
C ILE A 11 24.17 4.61 3.58
N LEU A 12 23.39 5.43 2.88
CA LEU A 12 22.64 5.02 1.68
C LEU A 12 23.47 5.10 0.39
N SER A 13 24.45 5.99 0.33
CA SER A 13 25.34 6.16 -0.83
C SER A 13 26.58 5.26 -0.79
N ASP A 14 26.83 4.56 0.31
CA ASP A 14 27.92 3.60 0.42
C ASP A 14 27.71 2.43 -0.56
N ALA A 15 28.62 2.27 -1.52
CA ALA A 15 28.59 1.21 -2.53
C ALA A 15 28.64 -0.20 -1.92
N LYS A 16 29.19 -0.34 -0.70
CA LYS A 16 29.25 -1.61 0.04
C LYS A 16 28.08 -1.77 1.03
N GLN A 17 27.07 -0.90 0.99
CA GLN A 17 25.92 -0.99 1.88
C GLN A 17 25.04 -2.23 1.62
N GLN A 18 25.15 -3.23 2.50
CA GLN A 18 24.33 -4.46 2.45
C GLN A 18 23.16 -4.46 3.45
N LEU A 19 23.22 -3.66 4.51
CA LEU A 19 22.27 -3.75 5.62
C LEU A 19 21.06 -2.83 5.45
N TYR A 20 21.30 -1.62 4.96
CA TYR A 20 20.28 -0.58 4.85
C TYR A 20 19.84 -0.33 3.40
N LYS A 21 18.61 0.13 3.26
CA LYS A 21 18.02 0.67 2.02
C LYS A 21 17.14 1.88 2.38
N PRO A 22 16.85 2.79 1.43
CA PRO A 22 15.99 3.94 1.73
C PRO A 22 14.55 3.51 1.99
N CYS A 23 13.87 4.24 2.87
CA CYS A 23 12.43 4.12 3.06
C CYS A 23 11.69 4.48 1.76
N GLU A 24 10.89 3.56 1.25
CA GLU A 24 10.18 3.64 -0.05
C GLU A 24 8.88 4.45 0.01
N PHE A 25 8.57 5.06 1.17
CA PHE A 25 7.40 5.92 1.28
C PHE A 25 7.51 7.13 0.35
N ALA A 26 6.56 7.20 -0.57
CA ALA A 26 6.37 8.25 -1.56
C ALA A 26 5.62 9.45 -0.95
N LEU A 27 6.30 10.57 -0.71
CA LEU A 27 5.63 11.83 -0.39
C LEU A 27 5.22 12.54 -1.68
N ARG A 28 3.94 12.88 -1.81
CA ARG A 28 3.49 13.76 -2.89
C ARG A 28 3.92 15.19 -2.57
N SER A 29 4.77 15.77 -3.41
CA SER A 29 5.09 17.21 -3.39
C SER A 29 4.31 17.93 -4.48
N ALA A 30 3.85 19.15 -4.20
CA ALA A 30 3.10 19.96 -5.16
C ALA A 30 3.96 20.44 -6.35
N HIS A 31 5.29 20.51 -6.20
CA HIS A 31 6.18 21.14 -7.18
C HIS A 31 7.22 20.19 -7.81
N ALA A 32 7.58 19.09 -7.14
CA ALA A 32 8.74 18.26 -7.52
C ALA A 32 8.41 16.76 -7.67
N GLY A 33 7.14 16.41 -7.89
CA GLY A 33 6.71 15.02 -8.02
C GLY A 33 6.78 14.23 -6.70
N THR A 34 7.05 12.93 -6.79
CA THR A 34 7.11 12.05 -5.62
C THR A 34 8.49 12.10 -4.99
N ILE A 35 8.61 12.66 -3.79
CA ILE A 35 9.88 12.73 -3.06
C ILE A 35 9.98 11.50 -2.15
N PRO A 36 11.06 10.70 -2.24
CA PRO A 36 11.28 9.56 -1.35
C PRO A 36 11.69 10.03 0.05
N CYS A 37 11.25 9.31 1.09
CA CYS A 37 11.59 9.64 2.47
C CYS A 37 13.11 9.67 2.76
N GLY A 38 13.88 8.79 2.13
CA GLY A 38 15.34 8.72 2.30
C GLY A 38 15.84 8.36 3.71
N LYS A 39 14.96 7.91 4.63
CA LYS A 39 15.39 7.36 5.92
C LYS A 39 15.94 5.93 5.71
N PRO A 40 17.13 5.58 6.22
CA PRO A 40 17.62 4.22 6.16
C PRO A 40 16.73 3.26 6.94
N VAL A 41 16.40 2.12 6.33
CA VAL A 41 15.63 1.01 6.89
C VAL A 41 16.38 -0.28 6.60
N LEU A 42 16.29 -1.26 7.49
CA LEU A 42 16.89 -2.57 7.27
C LEU A 42 16.32 -3.23 6.02
N ARG A 43 17.17 -3.90 5.23
CA ARG A 43 16.73 -4.59 4.00
C ARG A 43 15.69 -5.69 4.25
N SER A 44 15.73 -6.33 5.42
CA SER A 44 14.81 -7.37 5.87
C SER A 44 13.39 -6.87 6.20
N VAL A 45 13.20 -5.56 6.38
CA VAL A 45 11.88 -5.00 6.70
C VAL A 45 11.05 -4.91 5.43
N VAL A 46 9.89 -5.59 5.46
CA VAL A 46 8.90 -5.62 4.39
C VAL A 46 7.54 -5.23 5.00
N PRO A 47 6.87 -4.18 4.50
CA PRO A 47 7.29 -3.24 3.46
C PRO A 47 8.44 -2.32 3.93
N CYS A 48 9.22 -1.80 2.99
CA CYS A 48 10.44 -1.01 3.20
C CYS A 48 10.17 0.40 3.79
N LEU A 49 9.55 0.48 4.96
CA LEU A 49 9.06 1.72 5.56
C LEU A 49 9.75 2.00 6.89
N CYS A 50 10.14 3.26 7.12
CA CYS A 50 10.54 3.67 8.46
C CYS A 50 9.33 3.66 9.40
N SER A 51 9.54 3.57 10.71
CA SER A 51 8.47 3.47 11.72
C SER A 51 7.35 4.50 11.54
N MET A 52 7.70 5.77 11.31
CA MET A 52 6.74 6.85 11.06
C MET A 52 5.87 6.60 9.81
N HIS A 53 6.49 6.16 8.72
CA HIS A 53 5.78 5.88 7.47
C HIS A 53 5.01 4.57 7.50
N TYR A 54 5.47 3.59 8.27
CA TYR A 54 4.72 2.37 8.55
C TYR A 54 3.42 2.69 9.29
N MET A 55 3.48 3.49 10.37
CA MET A 55 2.28 3.93 11.07
C MET A 55 1.32 4.71 10.17
N LYS A 56 1.84 5.62 9.36
CA LYS A 56 1.03 6.39 8.40
C LYS A 56 0.38 5.49 7.34
N ALA A 57 1.11 4.53 6.78
CA ALA A 57 0.57 3.55 5.85
C ALA A 57 -0.54 2.72 6.50
N GLN A 58 -0.36 2.28 7.76
CA GLN A 58 -1.39 1.58 8.50
C GLN A 58 -2.65 2.42 8.72
N GLN A 59 -2.51 3.70 9.06
CA GLN A 59 -3.66 4.62 9.17
C GLN A 59 -4.42 4.75 7.85
N HIS A 60 -3.72 4.82 6.71
CA HIS A 60 -4.35 4.83 5.39
C HIS A 60 -5.15 3.54 5.13
N VAL A 61 -4.59 2.38 5.48
CA VAL A 61 -5.29 1.09 5.38
C VAL A 61 -6.54 1.08 6.26
N VAL A 62 -6.44 1.46 7.54
CA VAL A 62 -7.59 1.54 8.45
C VAL A 62 -8.67 2.46 7.90
N ARG A 63 -8.30 3.62 7.37
CA ARG A 63 -9.25 4.56 6.76
C ARG A 63 -9.94 3.97 5.53
N ALA A 64 -9.21 3.27 4.67
CA ALA A 64 -9.78 2.61 3.49
C ALA A 64 -10.78 1.51 3.88
N LEU A 65 -10.42 0.70 4.88
CA LEU A 65 -11.28 -0.37 5.38
C LEU A 65 -12.56 0.19 6.03
N ARG A 66 -12.47 1.28 6.81
CA ARG A 66 -13.66 1.97 7.33
C ARG A 66 -14.57 2.49 6.22
N LYS A 67 -14.00 3.09 5.16
CA LYS A 67 -14.78 3.52 3.98
C LYS A 67 -15.47 2.35 3.27
N ALA A 68 -14.89 1.16 3.33
CA ALA A 68 -15.49 -0.07 2.81
C ALA A 68 -16.54 -0.71 3.76
N GLY A 69 -16.92 -0.02 4.85
CA GLY A 69 -17.92 -0.49 5.81
C GLY A 69 -17.40 -1.47 6.86
N LEU A 70 -16.08 -1.66 6.96
CA LEU A 70 -15.49 -2.57 7.95
C LEU A 70 -15.18 -1.80 9.24
N ASN A 71 -15.93 -2.12 10.30
CA ASN A 71 -15.71 -1.57 11.63
C ASN A 71 -14.48 -2.22 12.28
N ILE A 72 -13.30 -1.70 11.95
CA ILE A 72 -12.05 -2.09 12.62
C ILE A 72 -11.92 -1.22 13.87
N THR A 73 -12.74 -1.51 14.88
CA THR A 73 -12.59 -1.00 16.23
C THR A 73 -11.49 -1.78 16.94
N SER A 74 -10.24 -1.47 16.59
CA SER A 74 -9.10 -1.84 17.44
C SER A 74 -8.73 -0.61 18.25
N ALA A 75 -9.28 -0.51 19.45
CA ALA A 75 -9.13 0.64 20.35
C ALA A 75 -7.68 0.88 20.83
N ASN A 76 -6.68 0.10 20.40
CA ASN A 76 -5.30 0.32 20.85
C ASN A 76 -4.21 -0.19 19.89
N LYS A 77 -4.57 -0.72 18.71
CA LYS A 77 -3.57 -1.18 17.72
C LYS A 77 -3.86 -0.49 16.40
N PHE A 78 -2.97 0.42 16.02
CA PHE A 78 -2.98 1.15 14.75
C PHE A 78 -2.94 0.22 13.51
N ALA A 79 -2.74 -1.09 13.71
CA ALA A 79 -2.67 -2.12 12.70
C ALA A 79 -3.96 -2.96 12.65
N PRO A 80 -4.65 -3.08 11.50
CA PRO A 80 -5.58 -4.18 11.24
C PRO A 80 -4.86 -5.52 11.39
N LYS A 81 -5.56 -6.56 11.85
CA LYS A 81 -5.00 -7.92 11.82
C LYS A 81 -4.75 -8.32 10.35
N PHE A 82 -3.62 -8.96 10.08
CA PHE A 82 -3.22 -9.33 8.71
C PHE A 82 -4.30 -10.12 7.95
N HIS A 83 -4.98 -11.06 8.63
CA HIS A 83 -6.05 -11.84 8.00
C HIS A 83 -7.20 -10.96 7.47
N VAL A 84 -7.54 -9.86 8.15
CA VAL A 84 -8.60 -8.93 7.70
C VAL A 84 -8.19 -8.25 6.39
N ILE A 85 -6.91 -7.88 6.25
CA ILE A 85 -6.39 -7.27 5.03
C ILE A 85 -6.46 -8.28 3.87
N VAL A 86 -6.02 -9.51 4.12
CA VAL A 86 -6.00 -10.57 3.10
C VAL A 86 -7.41 -10.92 2.63
N THR A 87 -8.36 -11.11 3.55
CA THR A 87 -9.75 -11.46 3.20
C THR A 87 -10.39 -10.40 2.33
N GLU A 88 -10.15 -9.13 2.63
CA GLU A 88 -10.71 -8.01 1.89
C GLU A 88 -10.10 -7.85 0.51
N TYR A 89 -8.79 -8.04 0.40
CA TYR A 89 -8.12 -8.03 -0.88
C TYR A 89 -8.62 -9.15 -1.80
N VAL A 90 -8.81 -10.36 -1.26
CA VAL A 90 -9.40 -11.49 -1.99
C VAL A 90 -10.84 -11.19 -2.42
N ARG A 91 -11.65 -10.58 -1.54
CA ARG A 91 -13.02 -10.15 -1.87
C ARG A 91 -13.02 -9.17 -3.05
N GLU A 92 -12.14 -8.16 -3.02
CA GLU A 92 -12.02 -7.17 -4.09
C GLU A 92 -11.60 -7.81 -5.43
N ILE A 93 -10.64 -8.74 -5.42
CA ILE A 93 -10.23 -9.49 -6.62
C ILE A 93 -11.42 -10.28 -7.20
N LYS A 94 -12.17 -10.98 -6.33
CA LYS A 94 -13.33 -11.77 -6.77
C LYS A 94 -14.41 -10.89 -7.39
N GLU A 95 -14.74 -9.76 -6.76
CA GLU A 95 -15.73 -8.80 -7.29
C GLU A 95 -15.28 -8.20 -8.63
N ARG A 96 -14.01 -7.79 -8.75
CA ARG A 96 -13.46 -7.29 -10.03
C ARG A 96 -13.57 -8.33 -11.15
N ARG A 97 -13.25 -9.59 -10.86
CA ARG A 97 -13.36 -10.70 -11.84
C ARG A 97 -14.83 -10.95 -12.23
N LYS A 98 -15.74 -11.00 -11.27
CA LYS A 98 -17.18 -11.17 -11.51
C LYS A 98 -17.74 -10.04 -12.37
N ASN A 99 -17.36 -8.80 -12.09
CA ASN A 99 -17.78 -7.64 -12.87
C ASN A 99 -17.21 -7.66 -14.29
N ALA A 100 -15.95 -8.06 -14.48
CA ALA A 100 -15.37 -8.25 -15.80
C ALA A 100 -16.09 -9.34 -16.62
N LEU A 101 -16.44 -10.47 -15.99
CA LEU A 101 -17.22 -11.54 -16.63
C LEU A 101 -18.61 -11.04 -17.07
N ARG A 102 -19.32 -10.34 -16.17
CA ARG A 102 -20.64 -9.74 -16.49
C ARG A 102 -20.54 -8.72 -17.62
N ALA A 103 -19.49 -7.89 -17.64
CA ALA A 103 -19.25 -6.94 -18.72
C ALA A 103 -18.99 -7.64 -20.07
N ASN A 104 -18.24 -8.75 -20.08
CA ASN A 104 -18.02 -9.54 -21.29
C ASN A 104 -19.30 -10.26 -21.76
N GLN A 105 -20.11 -10.81 -20.85
CA GLN A 105 -21.41 -11.40 -21.19
C GLN A 105 -22.34 -10.37 -21.85
N LYS A 106 -22.38 -9.14 -21.33
CA LYS A 106 -23.15 -8.05 -21.95
C LYS A 106 -22.66 -7.63 -23.34
N LYS A 107 -21.38 -7.88 -23.67
CA LYS A 107 -20.81 -7.61 -25.01
C LYS A 107 -21.09 -8.75 -26.01
N ILE A 108 -21.26 -9.98 -25.52
CA ILE A 108 -21.52 -11.18 -26.36
C ILE A 108 -23.00 -11.32 -26.72
N VAL A 109 -23.90 -10.60 -26.05
CA VAL A 109 -25.31 -10.47 -26.46
C VAL A 109 -25.45 -9.20 -27.30
N PRO A 110 -25.21 -9.22 -28.63
CA PRO A 110 -25.59 -8.10 -29.48
C PRO A 110 -27.11 -7.97 -29.46
N LYS A 111 -27.55 -6.75 -29.16
CA LYS A 111 -28.81 -6.09 -29.52
C LYS A 111 -29.65 -6.87 -30.55
N LEU A 112 -30.47 -7.81 -30.10
CA LEU A 112 -31.64 -8.26 -30.85
C LEU A 112 -32.71 -7.19 -30.65
N GLU A 113 -32.57 -6.07 -31.34
CA GLU A 113 -33.71 -5.20 -31.61
C GLU A 113 -34.55 -5.92 -32.67
N ILE A 114 -35.65 -6.50 -32.21
CA ILE A 114 -36.72 -7.00 -33.07
C ILE A 114 -37.47 -5.76 -33.56
N GLU A 115 -37.31 -5.42 -34.83
CA GLU A 115 -38.23 -4.52 -35.54
C GLU A 115 -39.57 -5.25 -35.73
N ASN A 116 -40.65 -4.61 -35.29
CA ASN A 116 -42.02 -4.89 -35.71
C ASN A 116 -42.82 -3.59 -35.64
#